data_AF-A0A849FWU5-F1
#
_entry.id   AF-A0A849FWU5-F1
#
_cell.length_a   1.000
_cell.length_b   1.000
_cell.length_c   1.000
_cell.angle_alpha   90.00
_cell.angle_beta   90.00
_cell.angle_gamma   90.00
#
_symmetry.space_group_name_H-M   'P 1'
#
loop_
_entity.id
_entity.type
_entity.pdbx_description
1 polymer ?
#
loop_
_entity_poly.entity_id
_entity_poly.type
_entity_poly.pdbx_seq_one_letter_code
_entity_poly.pdbx_strand_id
1 'polypeptide(L)'
;MKFLTFFLLAVLYSSPSLLAQDKEYEDLWVLYIDEDYEKLIKKALSVTENDKTKKEPMPYLFVSMGNFEISKKEDMAEDYPKAFRDALKYAAKWRKKDKESQFVYDNKDYISELREECMEVAEGYLEDGEFSKSKRYYKYMIQFDPDCPGSWLLYAYSLKKMNDVLGTEEAFGEFEAKLGDIDRLSSEQQRLLKYGLITYAEDLFQEGKKSDARAMLERGADFYADDNEYQMVMEDLR
;
A
#
# COMPACT_ATOMS: atom_id res chain seq x y z
N MET A 1 55.52 -20.85 32.13
CA MET A 1 55.29 -19.70 33.05
C MET A 1 55.43 -18.44 32.24
N LYS A 2 54.50 -17.50 32.04
CA LYS A 2 53.13 -17.17 32.51
C LYS A 2 52.53 -16.36 31.32
N PHE A 3 51.39 -16.74 30.74
CA PHE A 3 50.04 -16.21 30.98
C PHE A 3 49.87 -14.67 30.88
N LEU A 4 48.76 -14.28 30.20
CA LEU A 4 48.00 -13.01 30.28
C LEU A 4 48.58 -11.79 29.51
N THR A 5 47.85 -10.98 28.73
CA THR A 5 46.43 -10.89 28.32
C THR A 5 46.28 -9.75 27.29
N PHE A 6 45.57 -10.01 26.18
CA PHE A 6 44.47 -9.23 25.59
C PHE A 6 44.38 -7.69 25.82
N PHE A 7 44.27 -6.91 24.74
CA PHE A 7 43.13 -6.00 24.54
C PHE A 7 42.98 -5.63 23.05
N LEU A 8 42.07 -6.34 22.37
CA LEU A 8 41.55 -5.98 21.06
C LEU A 8 40.49 -4.91 21.32
N LEU A 9 40.79 -3.65 21.02
CA LEU A 9 39.83 -2.55 21.16
C LEU A 9 38.85 -2.61 19.97
N ALA A 10 37.89 -3.53 20.04
CA ALA A 10 36.70 -3.47 19.21
C ALA A 10 35.85 -2.30 19.73
N VAL A 11 35.98 -1.14 19.08
CA VAL A 11 35.01 -0.07 19.20
C VAL A 11 33.72 -0.60 18.56
N LEU A 12 32.87 -1.19 19.40
CA LEU A 12 31.46 -1.31 19.11
C LEU A 12 30.95 0.12 18.94
N TYR A 13 30.80 0.56 17.69
CA TYR A 13 29.86 1.62 17.36
C TYR A 13 28.47 1.08 17.70
N SER A 14 28.10 1.16 18.98
CA SER A 14 26.70 1.14 19.37
C SER A 14 26.09 2.40 18.78
N SER A 15 25.46 2.28 17.61
CA SER A 15 24.64 3.32 17.03
C SER A 15 23.66 3.82 18.10
N PRO A 16 23.71 5.09 18.52
CA PRO A 16 22.67 5.64 19.38
C PRO A 16 21.49 6.00 18.47
N SER A 17 20.84 5.01 17.86
CA SER A 17 19.79 5.28 16.85
C SER A 17 18.39 4.83 17.24
N LEU A 18 18.18 4.00 18.27
CA LEU A 18 16.82 3.66 18.73
C LEU A 18 16.33 4.57 19.86
N LEU A 19 17.08 4.72 20.96
CA LEU A 19 16.61 5.45 22.14
C LEU A 19 16.50 6.98 21.97
N ALA A 20 17.12 7.55 20.93
CA ALA A 20 17.02 8.99 20.63
C ALA A 20 15.82 9.32 19.73
N GLN A 21 15.32 8.36 18.94
CA GLN A 21 14.19 8.55 18.03
C GLN A 21 12.84 8.55 18.77
N ASP A 22 12.68 7.77 19.85
CA ASP A 22 11.44 7.72 20.64
C ASP A 22 11.00 9.09 21.19
N LYS A 23 11.96 9.99 21.46
CA LYS A 23 11.66 11.35 21.94
C LYS A 23 11.37 12.36 20.82
N GLU A 24 11.73 12.05 19.58
CA GLU A 24 11.76 13.03 18.48
C GLU A 24 10.35 13.35 17.94
N TYR A 25 9.38 12.45 18.18
CA TYR A 25 7.99 12.62 17.73
C TYR A 25 6.94 12.33 18.82
N GLU A 26 7.34 12.29 20.10
CA GLU A 26 6.42 12.07 21.23
C GLU A 26 5.22 13.02 21.18
N ASP A 27 5.47 14.30 20.90
CA ASP A 27 4.40 15.28 20.74
C ASP A 27 3.41 14.96 19.60
N LEU A 28 3.86 14.33 18.51
CA LEU A 28 2.96 13.93 17.41
C LEU A 28 2.11 12.73 17.84
N TRP A 29 2.69 11.77 18.56
CA TRP A 29 1.93 10.68 19.15
C TRP A 29 0.89 11.17 20.14
N VAL A 30 1.24 12.12 21.02
CA VAL A 30 0.28 12.74 21.96
C VAL A 30 -0.88 13.36 21.20
N LEU A 31 -0.62 14.16 20.15
CA LEU A 31 -1.69 14.76 19.35
C LEU A 31 -2.56 13.72 18.64
N TYR A 32 -1.97 12.61 18.18
CA TYR A 32 -2.73 11.52 17.57
C TYR A 32 -3.62 10.80 18.59
N ILE A 33 -3.08 10.49 19.77
CA ILE A 33 -3.82 9.84 20.88
C ILE A 33 -4.93 10.74 21.42
N ASP A 34 -4.67 12.05 21.52
CA ASP A 34 -5.66 13.04 21.96
C ASP A 34 -6.71 13.37 20.87
N GLU A 35 -6.63 12.72 19.70
CA GLU A 35 -7.47 12.95 18.51
C GLU A 35 -7.46 14.40 17.97
N ASP A 36 -6.43 15.18 18.29
CA ASP A 36 -6.23 16.55 17.79
C ASP A 36 -5.59 16.50 16.38
N TYR A 37 -6.33 15.92 15.44
CA TYR A 37 -5.82 15.58 14.11
C TYR A 37 -5.46 16.80 13.25
N GLU A 38 -6.19 17.91 13.37
CA GLU A 38 -5.86 19.14 12.65
C GLU A 38 -4.51 19.69 13.10
N LYS A 39 -4.26 19.72 14.41
CA LYS A 39 -2.97 20.17 14.97
C LYS A 39 -1.86 19.18 14.71
N LEU A 40 -2.15 17.87 14.75
CA LEU A 40 -1.22 16.81 14.34
C LEU A 40 -0.73 17.05 12.91
N ILE A 41 -1.67 17.18 11.97
CA ILE A 41 -1.37 17.41 10.55
C ILE A 41 -0.56 18.70 10.38
N LYS A 42 -0.99 19.80 11.01
CA LYS A 42 -0.29 21.08 10.92
C LYS A 42 1.15 20.99 11.42
N LYS A 43 1.37 20.35 12.58
CA LYS A 43 2.70 20.20 13.18
C LYS A 43 3.57 19.29 12.32
N ALA A 44 3.05 18.13 11.91
CA ALA A 44 3.78 17.20 11.06
C ALA A 44 4.15 17.82 9.70
N LEU A 45 3.23 18.56 9.06
CA LEU A 45 3.51 19.28 7.81
C LEU A 45 4.67 20.27 7.93
N SER A 46 4.72 21.04 9.03
CA SER A 46 5.82 21.99 9.27
C SER A 46 7.20 21.31 9.27
N VAL A 47 7.28 20.06 9.73
CA VAL A 47 8.50 19.25 9.69
C VAL A 47 8.78 18.76 8.27
N THR A 48 7.74 18.36 7.52
CA THR A 48 7.90 17.89 6.12
C THR A 48 8.30 19.00 5.13
N GLU A 49 8.09 20.26 5.49
CA GLU A 49 8.39 21.44 4.66
C GLU A 49 9.76 22.05 4.95
N ASN A 50 10.35 21.75 6.10
CA ASN A 50 11.67 22.26 6.48
C ASN A 50 12.79 21.50 5.74
N ASP A 51 13.70 22.24 5.11
CA ASP A 51 14.77 21.68 4.28
C ASP A 51 15.68 20.66 4.98
N LYS A 52 15.83 20.79 6.31
CA LYS A 52 16.66 19.89 7.12
C LYS A 52 15.95 18.58 7.42
N THR A 53 14.64 18.62 7.66
CA THR A 53 13.85 17.52 8.20
C THR A 53 12.91 16.88 7.16
N LYS A 54 12.72 17.48 5.98
CA LYS A 54 11.87 16.95 4.88
C LYS A 54 12.28 15.57 4.33
N LYS A 55 13.38 15.00 4.80
CA LYS A 55 13.82 13.64 4.46
C LYS A 55 13.35 12.61 5.48
N GLU A 56 12.94 13.03 6.67
CA GLU A 56 12.46 12.16 7.73
C GLU A 56 11.11 11.54 7.34
N PRO A 57 10.94 10.22 7.48
CA PRO A 57 9.73 9.54 7.06
C PRO A 57 8.54 9.76 8.00
N MET A 58 8.76 9.71 9.33
CA MET A 58 7.70 9.70 10.34
C MET A 58 6.72 10.89 10.24
N PRO A 59 7.14 12.14 10.00
CA PRO A 59 6.20 13.24 9.82
C PRO A 59 5.21 13.01 8.66
N TYR A 60 5.62 12.35 7.57
CA TYR A 60 4.69 12.02 6.49
C TYR A 60 3.67 10.97 6.90
N LEU A 61 4.07 9.98 7.72
CA LEU A 61 3.17 8.97 8.28
C LEU A 61 2.10 9.64 9.17
N PHE A 62 2.49 10.56 10.06
CA PHE A 62 1.52 11.26 10.91
C PHE A 62 0.53 12.13 10.13
N VAL A 63 0.98 12.80 9.06
CA VAL A 63 0.04 13.51 8.16
C VAL A 63 -0.94 12.52 7.54
N SER A 64 -0.46 11.34 7.15
CA SER A 64 -1.27 10.28 6.58
C SER A 64 -2.32 9.76 7.56
N MET A 65 -1.91 9.42 8.78
CA MET A 65 -2.77 8.92 9.85
C MET A 65 -3.81 9.96 10.26
N GLY A 66 -3.41 11.21 10.49
CA GLY A 66 -4.36 12.27 10.84
C GLY A 66 -5.42 12.52 9.77
N ASN A 67 -5.03 12.52 8.49
CA ASN A 67 -5.99 12.65 7.39
C ASN A 67 -6.91 11.42 7.27
N PHE A 68 -6.41 10.22 7.58
CA PHE A 68 -7.23 9.01 7.56
C PHE A 68 -8.30 9.06 8.65
N GLU A 69 -7.93 9.46 9.87
CA GLU A 69 -8.90 9.61 10.96
C GLU A 69 -9.91 10.73 10.69
N ILE A 70 -9.49 11.88 10.14
CA ILE A 70 -10.43 12.93 9.70
C ILE A 70 -11.39 12.39 8.64
N SER A 71 -10.93 11.52 7.73
CA SER A 71 -11.79 11.00 6.67
C SER A 71 -12.91 10.08 7.17
N LYS A 72 -12.78 9.53 8.38
CA LYS A 72 -13.79 8.70 9.05
C LYS A 72 -14.84 9.54 9.80
N LYS A 73 -14.63 10.87 9.94
CA LYS A 73 -15.48 11.78 10.72
C LYS A 73 -16.48 12.50 9.82
N GLU A 74 -17.77 12.12 9.90
CA GLU A 74 -18.85 12.69 9.07
C GLU A 74 -19.01 14.21 9.28
N ASP A 75 -18.85 14.69 10.51
CA ASP A 75 -18.92 16.10 10.88
C ASP A 75 -17.77 16.95 10.31
N MET A 76 -16.68 16.30 9.86
CA MET A 76 -15.53 16.96 9.23
C MET A 76 -15.53 16.84 7.70
N ALA A 77 -16.47 16.10 7.11
CA ALA A 77 -16.43 15.77 5.68
C ALA A 77 -16.56 17.00 4.75
N GLU A 78 -17.34 18.00 5.16
CA GLU A 78 -17.54 19.23 4.37
C GLU A 78 -16.26 20.09 4.33
N ASP A 79 -15.58 20.25 5.46
CA ASP A 79 -14.35 21.02 5.58
C ASP A 79 -13.14 20.27 4.99
N TYR A 80 -13.17 18.94 5.06
CA TYR A 80 -12.08 18.07 4.65
C TYR A 80 -12.48 17.03 3.57
N PRO A 81 -13.04 17.44 2.43
CA PRO A 81 -13.59 16.52 1.41
C PRO A 81 -12.50 15.71 0.67
N LYS A 82 -11.23 15.97 0.97
CA LYS A 82 -10.06 15.33 0.36
C LYS A 82 -9.24 14.54 1.37
N ALA A 83 -9.67 14.46 2.63
CA ALA A 83 -8.94 13.84 3.73
C ALA A 83 -8.44 12.44 3.35
N PHE A 84 -9.32 11.54 2.90
CA PHE A 84 -8.92 10.19 2.54
C PHE A 84 -7.85 10.15 1.43
N ARG A 85 -8.03 10.97 0.39
CA ARG A 85 -7.04 11.04 -0.71
C ARG A 85 -5.71 11.64 -0.25
N ASP A 86 -5.75 12.63 0.63
CA ASP A 86 -4.52 13.19 1.20
C ASP A 86 -3.84 12.17 2.14
N ALA A 87 -4.58 11.34 2.87
CA ALA A 87 -4.02 10.21 3.60
C ALA A 87 -3.19 9.30 2.67
N LEU A 88 -3.81 8.75 1.62
CA LEU A 88 -3.13 7.88 0.64
C LEU A 88 -1.88 8.52 0.03
N LYS A 89 -1.97 9.81 -0.31
CA LYS A 89 -0.85 10.59 -0.86
C LYS A 89 0.31 10.73 0.13
N TYR A 90 0.03 10.95 1.41
CA TYR A 90 1.05 11.08 2.43
C TYR A 90 1.62 9.72 2.86
N ALA A 91 0.84 8.63 2.84
CA ALA A 91 1.34 7.26 2.96
C ALA A 91 2.36 6.92 1.86
N ALA A 92 2.04 7.25 0.61
CA ALA A 92 2.96 7.08 -0.53
C ALA A 92 4.26 7.89 -0.36
N LYS A 93 4.15 9.13 0.16
CA LYS A 93 5.34 9.94 0.48
C LYS A 93 6.16 9.33 1.61
N TRP A 94 5.51 8.87 2.68
CA TRP A 94 6.15 8.21 3.81
C TRP A 94 7.00 7.03 3.33
N ARG A 95 6.39 6.11 2.56
CA ARG A 95 7.11 4.94 2.03
C ARG A 95 8.25 5.29 1.08
N LYS A 96 8.12 6.38 0.31
CA LYS A 96 9.23 6.90 -0.49
C LYS A 96 10.42 7.41 0.35
N LYS A 97 10.17 7.86 1.58
CA LYS A 97 11.19 8.35 2.52
C LYS A 97 11.76 7.22 3.37
N ASP A 98 10.94 6.26 3.76
CA ASP A 98 11.33 5.07 4.52
C ASP A 98 11.92 3.97 3.60
N LYS A 99 13.09 4.26 3.03
CA LYS A 99 13.73 3.37 2.04
C LYS A 99 14.14 2.01 2.61
N GLU A 100 14.43 1.96 3.90
CA GLU A 100 14.85 0.75 4.60
C GLU A 100 13.67 0.03 5.26
N SER A 101 12.44 0.53 5.06
CA SER A 101 11.21 -0.02 5.65
C SER A 101 11.29 -0.17 7.17
N GLN A 102 11.98 0.77 7.83
CA GLN A 102 12.24 0.75 9.28
C GLN A 102 10.94 0.84 10.09
N PHE A 103 9.90 1.48 9.55
CA PHE A 103 8.66 1.76 10.26
C PHE A 103 7.49 0.91 9.75
N VAL A 104 7.68 0.06 8.75
CA VAL A 104 6.59 -0.67 8.10
C VAL A 104 5.98 -1.71 9.03
N TYR A 105 6.81 -2.50 9.72
CA TYR A 105 6.33 -3.57 10.60
C TYR A 105 5.49 -3.03 11.76
N ASP A 106 5.95 -1.94 12.40
CA ASP A 106 5.26 -1.33 13.54
C ASP A 106 3.95 -0.64 13.15
N ASN A 107 3.77 -0.31 11.86
CA ASN A 107 2.59 0.37 11.33
C ASN A 107 1.77 -0.50 10.38
N LYS A 108 1.94 -1.83 10.45
CA LYS A 108 1.25 -2.77 9.54
C LYS A 108 -0.28 -2.70 9.66
N ASP A 109 -0.81 -2.45 10.86
CA ASP A 109 -2.26 -2.38 11.11
C ASP A 109 -2.84 -1.14 10.42
N TYR A 110 -2.16 0.01 10.55
CA TYR A 110 -2.50 1.22 9.81
C TYR A 110 -2.45 1.01 8.29
N ILE A 111 -1.40 0.34 7.78
CA ILE A 111 -1.30 0.04 6.34
C ILE A 111 -2.46 -0.86 5.91
N SER A 112 -2.82 -1.86 6.71
CA SER A 112 -3.91 -2.80 6.41
C SER A 112 -5.25 -2.08 6.33
N GLU A 113 -5.61 -1.27 7.33
CA GLU A 113 -6.84 -0.48 7.33
C GLU A 113 -6.89 0.52 6.16
N LEU A 114 -5.79 1.25 5.92
CA LEU A 114 -5.72 2.19 4.81
C LEU A 114 -5.88 1.49 3.46
N ARG A 115 -5.36 0.26 3.35
CA ARG A 115 -5.48 -0.57 2.15
C ARG A 115 -6.93 -0.99 1.94
N GLU A 116 -7.59 -1.54 2.95
CA GLU A 116 -8.98 -2.00 2.85
C GLU A 116 -9.91 -0.87 2.39
N GLU A 117 -9.84 0.31 3.02
CA GLU A 117 -10.64 1.45 2.60
C GLU A 117 -10.30 1.89 1.15
N CYS A 118 -9.03 1.80 0.78
CA CYS A 118 -8.60 2.16 -0.57
C CYS A 118 -9.09 1.14 -1.62
N MET A 119 -9.20 -0.13 -1.25
CA MET A 119 -9.78 -1.18 -2.10
C MET A 119 -11.24 -0.85 -2.39
N GLU A 120 -12.06 -0.64 -1.36
CA GLU A 120 -13.49 -0.33 -1.53
C GLU A 120 -13.73 0.86 -2.47
N VAL A 121 -12.97 1.95 -2.28
CA VAL A 121 -13.08 3.13 -3.14
C VAL A 121 -12.56 2.88 -4.56
N ALA A 122 -11.45 2.15 -4.71
CA ALA A 122 -10.85 1.89 -6.02
C ALA A 122 -11.68 0.92 -6.87
N GLU A 123 -12.24 -0.11 -6.23
CA GLU A 123 -13.12 -1.13 -6.80
C GLU A 123 -14.45 -0.49 -7.23
N GLY A 124 -15.07 0.33 -6.39
CA GLY A 124 -16.29 1.07 -6.77
C GLY A 124 -16.08 1.94 -8.02
N TYR A 125 -14.95 2.67 -8.10
CA TYR A 125 -14.64 3.41 -9.33
C TYR A 125 -14.34 2.51 -10.54
N LEU A 126 -13.84 1.29 -10.32
CA LEU A 126 -13.60 0.35 -11.40
C LEU A 126 -14.91 -0.17 -11.98
N GLU A 127 -15.85 -0.54 -11.11
CA GLU A 127 -17.19 -1.02 -11.45
C GLU A 127 -18.02 0.04 -12.15
N ASP A 128 -17.90 1.31 -11.73
CA ASP A 128 -18.53 2.46 -12.39
C ASP A 128 -17.91 2.82 -13.75
N GLY A 129 -16.83 2.15 -14.17
CA GLY A 129 -16.08 2.47 -15.39
C GLY A 129 -15.26 3.76 -15.31
N GLU A 130 -15.08 4.31 -14.09
CA GLU A 130 -14.30 5.51 -13.79
C GLU A 130 -12.80 5.18 -13.69
N PHE A 131 -12.23 4.58 -14.73
CA PHE A 131 -10.88 4.02 -14.74
C PHE A 131 -9.79 5.02 -14.38
N SER A 132 -9.93 6.30 -14.75
CA SER A 132 -8.97 7.35 -14.37
C SER A 132 -8.93 7.59 -12.85
N LYS A 133 -10.06 7.44 -12.17
CA LYS A 133 -10.13 7.53 -10.71
C LYS A 133 -9.59 6.25 -10.10
N SER A 134 -10.07 5.08 -10.52
CA SER A 134 -9.58 3.78 -10.04
C SER A 134 -8.04 3.66 -10.14
N LYS A 135 -7.48 3.98 -11.31
CA LYS A 135 -6.03 4.06 -11.57
C LYS A 135 -5.29 4.91 -10.55
N ARG A 136 -5.85 6.03 -10.12
CA ARG A 136 -5.21 6.92 -9.13
C ARG A 136 -5.15 6.27 -7.75
N TYR A 137 -6.18 5.56 -7.33
CA TYR A 137 -6.21 4.89 -6.02
C TYR A 137 -5.27 3.68 -6.01
N TYR A 138 -5.33 2.81 -7.03
CA TYR A 138 -4.36 1.72 -7.14
C TYR A 138 -2.91 2.23 -7.27
N LYS A 139 -2.69 3.38 -7.92
CA LYS A 139 -1.37 4.02 -7.93
C LYS A 139 -0.88 4.40 -6.53
N TYR A 140 -1.75 4.85 -5.63
CA TYR A 140 -1.34 5.10 -4.24
C TYR A 140 -1.01 3.79 -3.53
N MET A 141 -1.82 2.74 -3.72
CA MET A 141 -1.59 1.43 -3.12
C MET A 141 -0.22 0.86 -3.50
N ILE A 142 0.15 0.83 -4.78
CA ILE A 142 1.48 0.35 -5.18
C ILE A 142 2.63 1.24 -4.65
N GLN A 143 2.35 2.46 -4.22
CA GLN A 143 3.36 3.36 -3.65
C GLN A 143 3.53 3.20 -2.15
N PHE A 144 2.44 2.96 -1.40
CA PHE A 144 2.52 2.75 0.05
C PHE A 144 2.65 1.27 0.45
N ASP A 145 2.26 0.36 -0.43
CA ASP A 145 2.38 -1.09 -0.26
C ASP A 145 2.83 -1.75 -1.57
N PRO A 146 4.10 -1.53 -1.98
CA PRO A 146 4.62 -1.98 -3.27
C PRO A 146 4.73 -3.50 -3.42
N ASP A 147 4.58 -4.26 -2.34
CA ASP A 147 4.69 -5.72 -2.33
C ASP A 147 3.33 -6.42 -2.48
N CYS A 148 2.22 -5.68 -2.60
CA CYS A 148 0.90 -6.24 -2.87
C CYS A 148 0.70 -6.52 -4.38
N PRO A 149 0.71 -7.79 -4.84
CA PRO A 149 0.55 -8.09 -6.27
C PRO A 149 -0.83 -7.69 -6.82
N GLY A 150 -1.90 -7.84 -6.04
CA GLY A 150 -3.26 -7.45 -6.46
C GLY A 150 -3.35 -5.96 -6.82
N SER A 151 -2.67 -5.09 -6.06
CA SER A 151 -2.62 -3.65 -6.34
C SER A 151 -1.97 -3.35 -7.71
N TRP A 152 -0.89 -4.06 -8.04
CA TRP A 152 -0.21 -3.93 -9.33
C TRP A 152 -1.06 -4.42 -10.50
N LEU A 153 -1.74 -5.56 -10.33
CA LEU A 153 -2.61 -6.12 -11.36
C LEU A 153 -3.77 -5.18 -11.70
N LEU A 154 -4.43 -4.62 -10.68
CA LEU A 154 -5.56 -3.71 -10.86
C LEU A 154 -5.12 -2.31 -11.32
N TYR A 155 -3.91 -1.88 -10.96
CA TYR A 155 -3.29 -0.71 -11.57
C TYR A 155 -3.04 -0.93 -13.07
N ALA A 156 -2.47 -2.07 -13.46
CA ALA A 156 -2.26 -2.45 -14.86
C ALA A 156 -3.59 -2.53 -15.62
N TYR A 157 -4.62 -3.13 -15.02
CA TYR A 157 -5.96 -3.21 -15.60
C TYR A 157 -6.55 -1.82 -15.86
N SER A 158 -6.45 -0.92 -14.88
CA SER A 158 -6.96 0.45 -15.03
C SER A 158 -6.22 1.21 -16.14
N LEU A 159 -4.91 1.01 -16.28
CA LEU A 159 -4.11 1.57 -17.37
C LEU A 159 -4.51 1.00 -18.73
N LYS A 160 -4.76 -0.30 -18.81
CA LYS A 160 -5.24 -0.98 -20.01
C LYS A 160 -6.56 -0.37 -20.49
N LYS A 161 -7.52 -0.20 -19.58
CA LYS A 161 -8.81 0.45 -19.88
C LYS A 161 -8.68 1.91 -20.31
N MET A 162 -7.60 2.56 -19.92
CA MET A 162 -7.23 3.90 -20.37
C MET A 162 -6.38 3.92 -21.67
N ASN A 163 -6.12 2.77 -22.30
CA ASN A 163 -5.25 2.60 -23.46
C ASN A 163 -3.79 3.04 -23.24
N ASP A 164 -3.30 3.00 -21.99
CA ASP A 164 -1.89 3.25 -21.67
C ASP A 164 -1.10 1.94 -21.78
N VAL A 165 -0.69 1.59 -22.99
CA VAL A 165 -0.04 0.30 -23.31
C VAL A 165 1.26 0.13 -22.53
N LEU A 166 2.15 1.13 -22.58
CA LEU A 166 3.46 1.06 -21.91
C LEU A 166 3.29 0.94 -20.39
N GLY A 167 2.42 1.76 -19.79
CA GLY A 167 2.16 1.68 -18.36
C GLY A 167 1.54 0.34 -17.96
N THR A 168 0.69 -0.24 -18.81
CA THR A 168 0.11 -1.56 -18.59
C THR A 168 1.19 -2.63 -18.54
N GLU A 169 2.10 -2.65 -19.53
CA GLU A 169 3.20 -3.61 -19.59
C GLU A 169 4.14 -3.49 -18.38
N GLU A 170 4.49 -2.26 -17.98
CA GLU A 170 5.32 -2.00 -16.80
C GLU A 170 4.64 -2.50 -15.51
N ALA A 171 3.39 -2.11 -15.28
CA ALA A 171 2.64 -2.50 -14.08
C ALA A 171 2.36 -4.01 -14.01
N PHE A 172 2.09 -4.63 -15.16
CA PHE A 172 1.89 -6.07 -15.25
C PHE A 172 3.19 -6.84 -14.96
N GLY A 173 4.33 -6.33 -15.44
CA GLY A 173 5.64 -6.89 -15.10
C GLY A 173 5.94 -6.87 -13.60
N GLU A 174 5.57 -5.78 -12.91
CA GLU A 174 5.68 -5.70 -11.45
C GLU A 174 4.72 -6.68 -10.75
N PHE A 175 3.49 -6.83 -11.23
CA PHE A 175 2.57 -7.87 -10.73
C PHE A 175 3.21 -9.27 -10.79
N GLU A 176 3.77 -9.65 -11.94
CA GLU A 176 4.44 -10.94 -12.12
C GLU A 176 5.63 -11.10 -11.17
N ALA A 177 6.43 -10.04 -10.99
CA ALA A 177 7.57 -10.04 -10.08
C ALA A 177 7.16 -10.17 -8.59
N LYS A 178 5.93 -9.77 -8.23
CA LYS A 178 5.43 -9.72 -6.85
C LYS A 178 4.48 -10.84 -6.47
N LEU A 179 3.87 -11.54 -7.43
CA LEU A 179 2.83 -12.54 -7.21
C LEU A 179 3.20 -13.61 -6.17
N GLY A 180 4.47 -14.04 -6.14
CA GLY A 180 5.04 -14.80 -5.03
C GLY A 180 4.20 -15.99 -4.55
N ASP A 181 4.31 -16.28 -3.26
CA ASP A 181 3.54 -17.31 -2.55
C ASP A 181 2.29 -16.68 -1.93
N ILE A 182 1.09 -17.02 -2.44
CA ILE A 182 -0.18 -16.38 -2.06
C ILE A 182 -0.51 -16.62 -0.57
N ASP A 183 -0.07 -17.74 0.01
CA ASP A 183 -0.24 -18.05 1.44
C ASP A 183 0.47 -17.05 2.36
N ARG A 184 1.46 -16.30 1.85
CA ARG A 184 2.19 -15.27 2.62
C ARG A 184 1.54 -13.90 2.57
N LEU A 185 0.57 -13.72 1.69
CA LEU A 185 -0.21 -12.50 1.62
C LEU A 185 -1.14 -12.42 2.82
N SER A 186 -1.38 -11.20 3.28
CA SER A 186 -2.45 -10.93 4.24
C SER A 186 -3.82 -11.21 3.61
N SER A 187 -4.85 -11.48 4.41
CA SER A 187 -6.16 -11.89 3.90
C SER A 187 -6.79 -10.87 2.95
N GLU A 188 -6.59 -9.57 3.21
CA GLU A 188 -7.02 -8.47 2.35
C GLU A 188 -6.24 -8.41 1.03
N GLN A 189 -4.94 -8.71 1.05
CA GLN A 189 -4.13 -8.78 -0.19
C GLN A 189 -4.53 -10.00 -1.03
N GLN A 190 -4.90 -11.13 -0.39
CA GLN A 190 -5.46 -12.30 -1.08
C GLN A 190 -6.79 -11.92 -1.75
N ARG A 191 -7.73 -11.29 -1.02
CA ARG A 191 -9.01 -10.83 -1.60
C ARG A 191 -8.78 -9.91 -2.80
N LEU A 192 -7.90 -8.92 -2.68
CA LEU A 192 -7.58 -7.99 -3.76
C LEU A 192 -6.97 -8.69 -4.98
N LEU A 193 -6.05 -9.64 -4.74
CA LEU A 193 -5.46 -10.45 -5.81
C LEU A 193 -6.54 -11.28 -6.52
N LYS A 194 -7.43 -11.93 -5.78
CA LYS A 194 -8.54 -12.71 -6.34
C LYS A 194 -9.40 -11.85 -7.26
N TYR A 195 -9.83 -10.68 -6.76
CA TYR A 195 -10.61 -9.71 -7.54
C TYR A 195 -9.87 -9.31 -8.82
N GLY A 196 -8.60 -8.92 -8.72
CA GLY A 196 -7.78 -8.56 -9.89
C GLY A 196 -7.64 -9.68 -10.92
N LEU A 197 -7.42 -10.93 -10.49
CA LEU A 197 -7.29 -12.08 -11.38
C LEU A 197 -8.59 -12.34 -12.14
N ILE A 198 -9.73 -12.32 -11.45
CA ILE A 198 -11.05 -12.51 -12.04
C ILE A 198 -11.35 -11.37 -13.03
N THR A 199 -11.28 -10.11 -12.58
CA THR A 199 -11.59 -8.94 -13.40
C THR A 199 -10.75 -8.87 -14.68
N TYR A 200 -9.46 -9.19 -14.59
CA TYR A 200 -8.57 -9.19 -15.75
C TYR A 200 -8.89 -10.36 -16.69
N ALA A 201 -9.17 -11.56 -16.15
CA ALA A 201 -9.52 -12.73 -16.94
C ALA A 201 -10.84 -12.54 -17.71
N GLU A 202 -11.87 -12.02 -17.06
CA GLU A 202 -13.17 -11.75 -17.69
C GLU A 202 -13.04 -10.75 -18.84
N ASP A 203 -12.24 -9.70 -18.68
CA ASP A 203 -11.98 -8.73 -19.74
C ASP A 203 -11.23 -9.35 -20.92
N LEU A 204 -10.22 -10.19 -20.67
CA LEU A 204 -9.54 -10.96 -21.72
C LEU A 204 -10.52 -11.88 -22.45
N PHE A 205 -11.44 -12.52 -21.73
CA PHE A 205 -12.45 -13.38 -22.33
C PHE A 205 -13.42 -12.59 -23.21
N GLN A 206 -13.88 -11.41 -22.75
CA GLN A 206 -14.72 -10.49 -23.53
C GLN A 206 -14.01 -10.00 -24.81
N GLU A 207 -12.68 -9.87 -24.78
CA GLU A 207 -11.85 -9.58 -25.96
C GLU A 207 -11.64 -10.79 -26.89
N GLY A 208 -12.20 -11.96 -26.57
CA GLY A 208 -12.03 -13.20 -27.33
C GLY A 208 -10.70 -13.92 -27.06
N LYS A 209 -9.91 -13.48 -26.08
CA LYS A 209 -8.61 -14.05 -25.71
C LYS A 209 -8.78 -15.14 -24.64
N LYS A 210 -9.57 -16.17 -24.94
CA LYS A 210 -9.92 -17.24 -23.99
C LYS A 210 -8.69 -17.95 -23.39
N SER A 211 -7.64 -18.20 -24.18
CA SER A 211 -6.39 -18.81 -23.67
C SER A 211 -5.73 -17.94 -22.60
N ASP A 212 -5.69 -16.64 -22.82
CA ASP A 212 -5.00 -15.69 -21.95
C ASP A 212 -5.81 -15.46 -20.67
N ALA A 213 -7.14 -15.41 -20.79
CA ALA A 213 -8.06 -15.37 -19.66
C ALA A 213 -7.86 -16.58 -18.74
N ARG A 214 -7.76 -17.78 -19.31
CA ARG A 214 -7.50 -19.00 -18.54
C ARG A 214 -6.12 -18.96 -17.88
N ALA A 215 -5.08 -18.57 -18.61
CA ALA A 215 -3.74 -18.45 -18.06
C ALA A 215 -3.70 -17.45 -16.89
N MET A 216 -4.50 -16.39 -16.93
CA MET A 216 -4.65 -15.45 -15.81
C MET A 216 -5.14 -16.17 -14.55
N LEU A 217 -6.24 -16.92 -14.63
CA LEU A 217 -6.78 -17.65 -13.48
C LEU A 217 -5.92 -18.85 -13.03
N GLU A 218 -5.10 -19.41 -13.92
CA GLU A 218 -4.16 -20.47 -13.51
C GLU A 218 -3.12 -19.97 -12.47
N ARG A 219 -2.88 -18.66 -12.39
CA ARG A 219 -1.98 -18.05 -11.40
C ARG A 219 -2.46 -18.15 -9.95
N GLY A 220 -3.77 -18.26 -9.73
CA GLY A 220 -4.36 -18.38 -8.39
C GLY A 220 -5.06 -19.72 -8.15
N ALA A 221 -5.09 -20.61 -9.14
CA ALA A 221 -5.93 -21.80 -9.13
C ALA A 221 -5.66 -22.75 -7.95
N ASP A 222 -4.40 -22.92 -7.55
CA ASP A 222 -4.05 -23.79 -6.43
C ASP A 222 -4.55 -23.23 -5.09
N PHE A 223 -4.40 -21.91 -4.89
CA PHE A 223 -4.81 -21.26 -3.64
C PHE A 223 -6.32 -21.05 -3.54
N TYR A 224 -6.98 -20.69 -4.65
CA TYR A 224 -8.43 -20.46 -4.73
C TYR A 224 -9.22 -21.70 -5.21
N ALA A 225 -8.67 -22.90 -5.04
CA ALA A 225 -9.28 -24.14 -5.52
C ALA A 225 -10.69 -24.38 -4.94
N ASP A 226 -10.91 -23.99 -3.68
CA ASP A 226 -12.17 -24.15 -2.96
C ASP A 226 -13.04 -22.87 -2.95
N ASP A 227 -12.60 -21.80 -3.62
CA ASP A 227 -13.38 -20.55 -3.72
C ASP A 227 -14.44 -20.67 -4.82
N ASN A 228 -15.72 -20.64 -4.44
CA ASN A 228 -16.85 -20.86 -5.35
C ASN A 228 -16.88 -19.88 -6.53
N GLU A 229 -16.56 -18.61 -6.28
CA GLU A 229 -16.56 -17.57 -7.31
C GLU A 229 -15.43 -17.84 -8.31
N TYR A 230 -14.23 -18.14 -7.80
CA TYR A 230 -13.09 -18.46 -8.64
C TYR A 230 -13.32 -19.70 -9.51
N GLN A 231 -13.91 -20.74 -8.93
CA GLN A 231 -14.25 -21.96 -9.68
C GLN A 231 -15.29 -21.69 -10.76
N MET A 232 -16.34 -20.91 -10.46
CA MET A 232 -17.37 -20.58 -11.44
C MET A 232 -16.78 -19.89 -12.67
N VAL A 233 -15.92 -18.88 -12.49
CA VAL A 233 -15.26 -18.19 -13.61
C VAL A 233 -14.32 -19.14 -14.37
N MET A 234 -13.57 -19.99 -13.66
CA MET A 234 -12.72 -21.02 -14.29
C MET A 234 -13.52 -22.00 -15.16
N GLU A 235 -14.74 -22.36 -14.76
CA GLU A 235 -15.62 -23.24 -15.53
C GLU A 235 -16.17 -22.58 -16.78
N ASP A 236 -16.55 -21.31 -16.71
CA ASP A 236 -17.01 -20.52 -17.86
C ASP A 236 -15.92 -20.38 -18.94
N LEU A 237 -14.64 -20.48 -18.53
CA LEU A 237 -13.48 -20.47 -19.43
C LEU A 237 -13.05 -21.86 -19.95
N ARG A 238 -13.75 -22.96 -19.62
CA ARG A 238 -13.48 -24.30 -20.20
C ARG A 238 -13.96 -24.39 -21.65
#